data_AF-A0A4Z1L591-F1
#
_entry.id   AF-A0A4Z1L591-F1
#
_cell.length_a   1.000
_cell.length_b   1.000
_cell.length_c   1.000
_cell.angle_alpha   90.00
_cell.angle_beta   90.00
_cell.angle_gamma   90.00
#
_symmetry.space_group_name_H-M   'P 1'
#
loop_
_entity.id
_entity.type
_entity.pdbx_description
1 polymer ?
#
loop_
_entity_poly.entity_id
_entity_poly.type
_entity_poly.pdbx_seq_one_letter_code
_entity_poly.pdbx_strand_id
1 'polypeptide(L)'
;MTPAVNNLYEEFTPEKTKAFGLSSIEACQVSHCHGALAVALNFPNGFKVAYSGDCRPSQDFVRIGKGATLLIHEATFDDELQGDAIAKKHSTTSEAMNIGKGMGARLMDSEVTDQVAIVAFDYMRVKISDFSKIAAFRPALLKLYEEKE
;
A
#
# COMPACT_ATOMS: atom_id res chain seq x y z
N MET A 1 2.14 -24.20 -2.64
CA MET A 1 1.81 -22.89 -3.22
C MET A 1 0.32 -22.86 -3.41
N THR A 2 -0.39 -22.09 -2.60
CA THR A 2 -1.85 -21.96 -2.69
C THR A 2 -2.18 -21.10 -3.91
N PRO A 3 -3.15 -21.46 -4.77
CA PRO A 3 -3.50 -20.66 -5.93
C PRO A 3 -4.05 -19.31 -5.46
N ALA A 4 -3.71 -18.26 -6.21
CA ALA A 4 -4.23 -16.91 -6.03
C ALA A 4 -5.76 -16.95 -5.90
N VAL A 5 -6.29 -16.21 -4.94
CA VAL A 5 -7.72 -15.96 -4.86
C VAL A 5 -8.10 -15.23 -6.16
N ASN A 6 -8.91 -15.88 -6.99
CA ASN A 6 -9.50 -15.37 -8.23
C ASN A 6 -8.63 -15.29 -9.50
N ASN A 7 -7.58 -16.12 -9.68
CA ASN A 7 -6.85 -16.28 -10.96
C ASN A 7 -6.18 -15.00 -11.55
N LEU A 8 -6.03 -13.92 -10.78
CA LEU A 8 -5.37 -12.70 -11.27
C LEU A 8 -3.88 -12.70 -10.90
N TYR A 9 -3.13 -13.66 -11.42
CA TYR A 9 -1.68 -13.78 -11.21
C TYR A 9 -0.99 -14.02 -12.56
N GLU A 10 0.07 -13.26 -12.83
CA GLU A 10 0.92 -13.43 -14.00
C GLU A 10 2.39 -13.40 -13.57
N GLU A 11 3.12 -14.46 -13.90
CA GLU A 11 4.57 -14.56 -13.72
C GLU A 11 5.27 -14.36 -15.06
N PHE A 12 6.31 -13.53 -15.07
CA PHE A 12 7.01 -13.16 -16.30
C PHE A 12 8.20 -14.07 -16.56
N THR A 13 8.46 -14.34 -17.84
CA THR A 13 9.68 -15.05 -18.28
C THR A 13 10.91 -14.20 -18.01
N PRO A 14 12.13 -14.79 -17.92
CA PRO A 14 13.37 -14.05 -17.71
C PRO A 14 13.57 -12.90 -18.71
N GLU A 15 13.18 -13.09 -19.97
CA GLU A 15 13.28 -12.06 -21.01
C GLU A 15 12.34 -10.88 -20.73
N LYS A 16 11.08 -11.17 -20.35
CA LYS A 16 10.09 -10.15 -19.96
C LYS A 16 10.50 -9.45 -18.66
N THR A 17 10.99 -10.18 -17.67
CA THR A 17 11.49 -9.59 -16.42
C THR A 17 12.64 -8.64 -16.66
N LYS A 18 13.57 -8.99 -17.54
CA LYS A 18 14.67 -8.09 -17.94
C LYS A 18 14.15 -6.84 -18.66
N ALA A 19 13.10 -6.96 -19.47
CA ALA A 19 12.52 -5.85 -20.22
C ALA A 19 11.66 -4.91 -19.36
N PHE A 20 10.86 -5.45 -18.42
CA PHE A 20 9.87 -4.71 -17.65
C PHE A 20 10.34 -4.34 -16.23
N GLY A 21 11.34 -5.05 -15.71
CA GLY A 21 11.83 -4.89 -14.34
C GLY A 21 10.98 -5.60 -13.27
N LEU A 22 9.92 -6.31 -13.65
CA LEU A 22 9.03 -7.07 -12.75
C LEU A 22 9.20 -8.58 -12.94
N SER A 23 9.12 -9.34 -11.86
CA SER A 23 9.07 -10.81 -11.91
C SER A 23 7.64 -11.33 -12.00
N SER A 24 6.69 -10.69 -11.31
CA SER A 24 5.26 -11.06 -11.38
C SER A 24 4.34 -9.94 -10.94
N ILE A 25 3.07 -10.06 -11.32
CA ILE A 25 1.97 -9.20 -10.88
C ILE A 25 0.88 -10.12 -10.33
N GLU A 26 0.38 -9.79 -9.13
CA GLU A 26 -0.79 -10.44 -8.53
C GLU A 26 -1.84 -9.37 -8.24
N ALA A 27 -3.12 -9.69 -8.42
CA ALA A 27 -4.22 -8.81 -8.08
C ALA A 27 -5.32 -9.55 -7.33
N CYS A 28 -6.13 -8.81 -6.58
CA CYS A 28 -7.34 -9.33 -5.97
C CYS A 28 -8.48 -8.32 -6.10
N GLN A 29 -9.71 -8.83 -6.13
CA GLN A 29 -10.87 -7.96 -6.06
C GLN A 29 -10.97 -7.29 -4.70
N VAL A 30 -11.44 -6.04 -4.71
CA VAL A 30 -11.67 -5.25 -3.49
C VAL A 30 -13.07 -4.64 -3.51
N SER A 31 -13.61 -4.36 -2.31
CA SER A 31 -14.94 -3.81 -2.18
C SER A 31 -14.91 -2.29 -2.37
N HIS A 32 -15.28 -1.84 -3.58
CA HIS A 32 -15.48 -0.44 -3.94
C HIS A 32 -16.50 -0.31 -5.08
N CYS A 33 -16.06 -0.33 -6.34
CA CYS A 33 -16.91 -0.36 -7.54
C CYS A 33 -16.77 -1.69 -8.32
N HIS A 34 -17.59 -1.89 -9.35
CA HIS A 34 -17.48 -3.09 -10.18
C HIS A 34 -16.12 -3.13 -10.89
N GLY A 35 -15.40 -4.25 -10.74
CA GLY A 35 -14.07 -4.42 -11.31
C GLY A 35 -12.94 -3.73 -10.52
N ALA A 36 -13.22 -3.24 -9.31
CA ALA A 36 -12.17 -2.69 -8.45
C ALA A 36 -11.16 -3.78 -8.04
N LEU A 37 -9.87 -3.46 -8.20
CA LEU A 37 -8.74 -4.36 -7.93
C LEU A 37 -7.70 -3.65 -7.07
N ALA A 38 -7.09 -4.42 -6.18
CA ALA A 38 -5.80 -4.10 -5.58
C ALA A 38 -4.72 -4.97 -6.22
N VAL A 39 -3.48 -4.47 -6.25
CA VAL A 39 -2.36 -5.11 -6.97
C VAL A 39 -1.11 -5.22 -6.10
N ALA A 40 -0.37 -6.30 -6.28
CA ALA A 40 0.97 -6.52 -5.76
C ALA A 40 1.93 -6.72 -6.93
N LEU A 41 3.00 -5.92 -6.97
CA LEU A 41 4.05 -5.94 -7.97
C LEU A 41 5.32 -6.51 -7.34
N ASN A 42 5.83 -7.61 -7.91
CA ASN A 42 7.02 -8.29 -7.41
C ASN A 42 8.20 -8.00 -8.35
N PHE A 43 9.34 -7.67 -7.76
CA PHE A 43 10.59 -7.40 -8.47
C PHE A 43 11.58 -8.55 -8.25
N PRO A 44 12.49 -8.82 -9.22
CA PRO A 44 13.41 -9.96 -9.16
C PRO A 44 14.40 -9.92 -7.99
N ASN A 45 14.62 -8.75 -7.37
CA ASN A 45 15.49 -8.57 -6.20
C ASN A 45 14.75 -8.74 -4.85
N GLY A 46 13.49 -9.19 -4.87
CA GLY A 46 12.67 -9.35 -3.67
C GLY A 46 11.97 -8.07 -3.20
N PHE A 47 12.19 -6.93 -3.88
CA PHE A 47 11.42 -5.72 -3.63
C PHE A 47 9.95 -5.96 -4.04
N LYS A 48 9.01 -5.51 -3.21
CA LYS A 48 7.57 -5.68 -3.45
C LYS A 48 6.81 -4.39 -3.19
N VAL A 49 5.93 -4.02 -4.11
CA VAL A 49 5.00 -2.89 -3.97
C VAL A 49 3.57 -3.42 -3.91
N ALA A 50 2.80 -3.00 -2.92
CA ALA A 50 1.37 -3.25 -2.82
C ALA A 50 0.62 -1.93 -2.99
N TYR A 51 -0.39 -1.90 -3.87
CA TYR A 51 -1.23 -0.73 -4.12
C TYR A 51 -2.71 -1.11 -4.03
N SER A 52 -3.45 -0.44 -3.15
CA SER A 52 -4.84 -0.80 -2.84
C SER A 52 -5.84 -0.37 -3.92
N GLY A 53 -5.59 0.76 -4.59
CA GLY A 53 -6.68 1.54 -5.19
C GLY A 53 -7.69 2.01 -4.13
N ASP A 54 -8.90 2.36 -4.55
CA ASP A 54 -9.99 2.66 -3.64
C ASP A 54 -10.64 1.35 -3.17
N CYS A 55 -10.77 1.18 -1.85
CA CYS A 55 -11.30 -0.03 -1.25
C CYS A 55 -11.70 0.13 0.22
N ARG A 56 -12.65 -0.71 0.65
CA ARG A 56 -12.71 -1.18 2.04
C ARG A 56 -11.51 -2.08 2.37
N PRO A 57 -11.11 -2.18 3.65
CA PRO A 57 -10.08 -3.09 4.13
C PRO A 57 -10.32 -4.52 3.63
N SER A 58 -9.27 -5.12 3.06
CA SER A 58 -9.36 -6.42 2.39
C SER A 58 -8.29 -7.38 2.90
N GLN A 59 -8.72 -8.52 3.44
CA GLN A 59 -7.81 -9.60 3.85
C GLN A 59 -7.16 -10.30 2.64
N ASP A 60 -7.84 -10.29 1.50
CA ASP A 60 -7.26 -10.78 0.26
C ASP A 60 -6.10 -9.91 -0.19
N PHE A 61 -6.26 -8.59 -0.05
CA PHE A 61 -5.18 -7.65 -0.33
C PHE A 61 -4.01 -7.86 0.64
N VAL A 62 -4.28 -8.01 1.94
CA VAL A 62 -3.25 -8.36 2.94
C VAL A 62 -2.47 -9.61 2.54
N ARG A 63 -3.15 -10.63 2.01
CA ARG A 63 -2.51 -11.90 1.62
C ARG A 63 -1.58 -11.73 0.44
N ILE A 64 -2.02 -11.08 -0.66
CA ILE A 64 -1.16 -10.90 -1.84
C ILE A 64 -0.03 -9.90 -1.57
N GLY A 65 -0.30 -8.88 -0.74
CA GLY A 65 0.66 -7.85 -0.32
C GLY A 65 1.60 -8.27 0.81
N LYS A 66 1.51 -9.52 1.29
CA LYS A 66 2.33 -9.98 2.43
C LYS A 66 3.83 -9.78 2.15
N GLY A 67 4.51 -9.15 3.10
CA GLY A 67 5.94 -8.81 3.01
C GLY A 67 6.26 -7.66 2.06
N ALA A 68 5.27 -6.83 1.69
CA ALA A 68 5.50 -5.66 0.85
C ALA A 68 6.58 -4.74 1.43
N THR A 69 7.50 -4.30 0.57
CA THR A 69 8.50 -3.30 0.94
C THR A 69 7.90 -1.88 0.92
N LEU A 70 6.94 -1.65 0.03
CA LEU A 70 6.19 -0.41 -0.04
C LEU A 70 4.70 -0.74 -0.14
N LEU A 71 3.91 -0.16 0.78
CA LEU A 71 2.46 -0.17 0.71
C LEU A 71 1.98 1.25 0.38
N ILE A 72 1.18 1.38 -0.66
CA ILE A 72 0.41 2.57 -0.98
C ILE A 72 -1.06 2.20 -0.78
N HIS A 73 -1.67 2.73 0.28
CA HIS A 73 -3.05 2.42 0.64
C HIS A 73 -3.87 3.70 0.68
N GLU A 74 -5.13 3.64 0.23
CA GLU A 74 -6.05 4.75 0.40
C GLU A 74 -6.47 4.94 1.87
N ALA A 75 -6.74 6.17 2.26
CA ALA A 75 -7.20 6.55 3.59
C ALA A 75 -8.09 7.79 3.47
N THR A 76 -9.17 7.66 2.68
CA THR A 76 -10.03 8.79 2.28
C THR A 76 -10.74 9.45 3.47
N PHE A 77 -11.07 8.67 4.51
CA PHE A 77 -11.80 9.16 5.67
C PHE A 77 -10.95 9.16 6.94
N ASP A 78 -11.21 10.12 7.82
CA ASP A 78 -10.72 10.04 9.18
C ASP A 78 -11.50 8.97 9.97
N ASP A 79 -10.94 8.52 11.09
CA ASP A 79 -11.51 7.44 11.91
C ASP A 79 -12.89 7.80 12.49
N GLU A 80 -13.16 9.10 12.71
CA GLU A 80 -14.47 9.59 13.15
C GLU A 80 -15.57 9.42 12.10
N LEU A 81 -15.19 9.32 10.82
CA LEU A 81 -16.12 9.18 9.68
C LEU A 81 -16.24 7.72 9.22
N GLN A 82 -16.05 6.74 10.12
CA GLN A 82 -16.12 5.32 9.79
C GLN A 82 -17.44 4.91 9.10
N GLY A 83 -18.57 5.50 9.51
CA GLY A 83 -19.87 5.26 8.87
C GLY A 83 -19.88 5.63 7.40
N ASP A 84 -19.31 6.79 7.06
CA ASP A 84 -19.17 7.25 5.67
C ASP A 84 -18.17 6.39 4.89
N ALA A 85 -17.07 6.00 5.52
CA ALA A 85 -16.09 5.09 4.93
C ALA A 85 -16.74 3.76 4.52
N ILE A 86 -17.59 3.18 5.37
CA ILE A 86 -18.35 1.97 5.06
C ILE A 86 -19.36 2.23 3.94
N ALA A 87 -20.16 3.29 4.05
CA ALA A 87 -21.23 3.58 3.10
C ALA A 87 -20.69 3.87 1.68
N LYS A 88 -19.57 4.59 1.58
CA LYS A 88 -18.92 4.97 0.32
C LYS A 88 -17.83 3.98 -0.11
N LYS A 89 -17.59 2.93 0.67
CA LYS A 89 -16.64 1.85 0.41
C LYS A 89 -15.19 2.31 0.24
N HIS A 90 -14.74 3.11 1.21
CA HIS A 90 -13.36 3.55 1.35
C HIS A 90 -12.80 3.18 2.71
N SER A 91 -11.49 3.32 2.91
CA SER A 91 -10.83 3.03 4.19
C SER A 91 -10.61 4.28 5.04
N THR A 92 -10.64 4.11 6.37
CA THR A 92 -10.14 5.13 7.29
C THR A 92 -8.61 5.05 7.46
N THR A 93 -8.02 6.07 8.07
CA THR A 93 -6.58 6.08 8.39
C THR A 93 -6.16 4.89 9.26
N SER A 94 -6.86 4.60 10.37
CA SER A 94 -6.50 3.45 11.23
C SER A 94 -6.68 2.11 10.52
N GLU A 95 -7.68 2.00 9.64
CA GLU A 95 -7.90 0.80 8.86
C GLU A 95 -6.77 0.55 7.84
N ALA A 96 -6.34 1.60 7.13
CA ALA A 96 -5.18 1.52 6.22
C ALA A 96 -3.90 1.11 6.97
N MET A 97 -3.67 1.67 8.17
CA MET A 97 -2.56 1.28 9.03
C MET A 97 -2.64 -0.19 9.46
N ASN A 98 -3.83 -0.69 9.77
CA ASN A 98 -4.03 -2.09 10.14
C ASN A 98 -3.80 -3.05 8.97
N ILE A 99 -4.14 -2.65 7.74
CA ILE A 99 -3.76 -3.41 6.53
C ILE A 99 -2.24 -3.49 6.40
N GLY A 100 -1.52 -2.37 6.58
CA GLY A 100 -0.06 -2.34 6.58
C GLY A 100 0.58 -3.25 7.64
N LYS A 101 0.04 -3.24 8.86
CA LYS A 101 0.44 -4.17 9.93
C LYS A 101 0.18 -5.63 9.54
N GLY A 102 -1.01 -5.93 9.03
CA GLY A 102 -1.39 -7.29 8.61
C GLY A 102 -0.52 -7.84 7.49
N MET A 103 -0.08 -6.98 6.56
CA MET A 103 0.87 -7.35 5.51
C MET A 103 2.28 -7.59 6.02
N GLY A 104 2.61 -7.08 7.23
CA GLY A 104 4.00 -6.97 7.67
C GLY A 104 4.81 -6.06 6.73
N ALA A 105 4.18 -5.00 6.20
CA ALA A 105 4.84 -4.09 5.28
C ALA A 105 5.98 -3.36 5.99
N ARG A 106 7.15 -3.27 5.35
CA ARG A 106 8.40 -2.77 5.93
C ARG A 106 9.11 -1.84 4.96
N LEU A 107 9.50 -0.64 5.42
CA LEU A 107 10.58 0.10 4.78
C LEU A 107 11.93 -0.51 5.19
N MET A 108 12.75 -0.88 4.21
CA MET A 108 14.08 -1.44 4.43
C MET A 108 15.00 -0.40 5.09
N ASP A 109 15.31 -0.56 6.38
CA ASP A 109 16.66 -0.86 6.92
C ASP A 109 16.68 -0.59 8.45
N SER A 110 17.51 -1.37 9.15
CA SER A 110 17.86 -1.32 10.58
C SER A 110 16.81 -1.78 11.62
N GLU A 111 17.35 -2.24 12.75
CA GLU A 111 16.76 -3.07 13.82
C GLU A 111 15.61 -2.43 14.63
N VAL A 112 14.85 -1.51 14.06
CA VAL A 112 13.74 -0.82 14.72
C VAL A 112 12.45 -1.04 13.92
N THR A 113 11.43 -1.53 14.61
CA THR A 113 10.13 -1.96 14.08
C THR A 113 9.20 -0.80 13.73
N ASP A 114 9.69 0.28 13.12
CA ASP A 114 8.84 1.42 12.79
C ASP A 114 8.41 1.39 11.33
N GLN A 115 7.13 1.03 11.14
CA GLN A 115 6.43 1.30 9.89
C GLN A 115 6.35 2.82 9.72
N VAL A 116 7.15 3.37 8.81
CA VAL A 116 7.09 4.79 8.48
C VAL A 116 5.90 5.01 7.53
N ALA A 117 4.84 5.61 8.07
CA ALA A 117 3.69 6.06 7.29
C ALA A 117 3.82 7.56 6.96
N ILE A 118 3.54 7.90 5.72
CA ILE A 118 3.56 9.29 5.22
C ILE A 118 2.25 9.57 4.49
N VAL A 119 1.73 10.78 4.63
CA VAL A 119 0.57 11.24 3.87
C VAL A 119 1.07 11.78 2.53
N ALA A 120 0.44 11.34 1.43
CA ALA A 120 0.77 11.79 0.09
C ALA A 120 0.12 13.14 -0.22
N PHE A 121 0.78 13.94 -1.05
CA PHE A 121 0.27 15.21 -1.57
C PHE A 121 0.29 15.22 -3.10
N ASP A 122 -0.51 16.10 -3.69
CA ASP A 122 -0.49 16.32 -5.13
C ASP A 122 0.93 16.64 -5.61
N TYR A 123 1.35 15.95 -6.68
CA TYR A 123 2.70 16.02 -7.27
C TYR A 123 3.86 15.58 -6.37
N MET A 124 3.59 14.99 -5.20
CA MET A 124 4.62 14.47 -4.32
C MET A 124 5.47 13.42 -5.06
N ARG A 125 6.79 13.62 -5.00
CA ARG A 125 7.78 12.66 -5.52
C ARG A 125 8.73 12.29 -4.41
N VAL A 126 8.83 11.01 -4.14
CA VAL A 126 9.72 10.48 -3.11
C VAL A 126 10.60 9.40 -3.72
N LYS A 127 11.90 9.49 -3.44
CA LYS A 127 12.80 8.37 -3.65
C LYS A 127 12.70 7.42 -2.48
N ILE A 128 12.58 6.13 -2.76
CA ILE A 128 12.47 5.09 -1.73
C ILE A 128 13.66 5.14 -0.75
N SER A 129 14.86 5.40 -1.27
CA SER A 129 16.08 5.57 -0.48
C SER A 129 16.05 6.74 0.51
N ASP A 130 15.11 7.68 0.36
CA ASP A 130 14.98 8.86 1.22
C ASP A 130 13.82 8.75 2.23
N PHE A 131 13.07 7.65 2.27
CA PHE A 131 11.93 7.51 3.20
C PHE A 131 12.31 7.62 4.68
N SER A 132 13.50 7.15 5.06
CA SER A 132 14.03 7.31 6.42
C SER A 132 14.23 8.79 6.78
N LYS A 133 14.57 9.63 5.80
CA LYS A 133 14.67 11.09 5.98
C LYS A 133 13.28 11.73 6.06
N ILE A 134 12.28 11.17 5.37
CA ILE A 134 10.92 11.71 5.37
C ILE A 134 10.22 11.51 6.72
N ALA A 135 10.53 10.43 7.44
CA ALA A 135 10.10 10.27 8.82
C ALA A 135 10.48 11.49 9.69
N ALA A 136 11.66 12.07 9.47
CA ALA A 136 12.12 13.26 10.18
C ALA A 136 11.34 14.54 9.81
N PHE A 137 10.68 14.58 8.65
CA PHE A 137 9.84 15.71 8.23
C PHE A 137 8.42 15.63 8.78
N ARG A 138 8.02 14.53 9.42
CA ARG A 138 6.68 14.34 9.97
C ARG A 138 6.21 15.51 10.85
N PRO A 139 7.00 16.05 11.80
CA PRO A 139 6.56 17.18 12.61
C PRO A 139 6.32 18.46 11.80
N ALA A 140 7.14 18.70 10.77
CA ALA A 140 6.97 19.85 9.89
C ALA A 140 5.73 19.69 9.01
N LEU A 141 5.46 18.48 8.50
CA LEU A 141 4.27 18.18 7.72
C LEU A 141 2.99 18.29 8.54
N LEU A 142 2.99 17.82 9.81
CA LEU A 142 1.83 17.94 10.71
C LEU A 142 1.47 19.40 10.99
N LYS A 143 2.46 20.28 11.19
CA LYS A 143 2.21 21.73 11.37
C LYS A 143 1.50 22.39 10.20
N LEU A 144 1.67 21.89 8.96
CA LEU A 144 0.94 22.41 7.80
C LEU A 144 -0.56 22.10 7.84
N TYR A 145 -0.99 21.17 8.70
CA TYR A 145 -2.40 20.82 8.92
C TYR A 145 -3.01 21.54 10.12
N GLU A 146 -2.22 21.96 11.10
CA GLU A 146 -2.71 22.65 12.31
C GLU A 146 -3.31 24.05 12.02
N GLU A 147 -2.99 24.66 10.88
CA GLU A 147 -3.48 26.00 10.53
C GLU A 147 -4.79 26.03 9.71
N LYS A 148 -5.51 24.90 9.58
CA LYS A 148 -6.72 24.79 8.74
C LYS A 148 -8.04 24.52 9.47
N GLU A 149 -8.13 24.78 10.77
CA GLU A 149 -9.40 24.90 11.49
C GLU A 149 -9.73 26.35 11.88
#